data_AF-F0XIY0-F1
#
_entry.id   AF-F0XIY0-F1
#
_cell.length_a   1.000
_cell.length_b   1.000
_cell.length_c   1.000
_cell.angle_alpha   90.00
_cell.angle_beta   90.00
_cell.angle_gamma   90.00
#
_symmetry.space_group_name_H-M   'P 1'
#
loop_
_entity.id
_entity.type
_entity.pdbx_description
1 polymer ?
#
loop_
_entity_poly.entity_id
_entity_poly.type
_entity_poly.pdbx_seq_one_letter_code
_entity_poly.pdbx_strand_id
1 'polypeptide(L)'
;MPNWRDEYVASIKEADEADPVNTALILACSTLQDQVAALQAENALLRSTTAKVPETDRLDLSNVPDAETPRAQLRVDLTEALRSQGKLQLRLKTAEEELESLRLSNRTDSRTIRTLTNERNALLIKVRDRDEELRGKSKLVEDVQDELIALNLQLNIAEQQRDKIREENKQLVDRWMQRMGQEAEAMNIANEPYFARSS
;
A
#
# COMPACT_ATOMS: atom_id res chain seq x y z
N MET A 1 -39.23 -12.82 -13.84
CA MET A 1 -37.95 -13.02 -13.13
C MET A 1 -36.92 -13.35 -14.19
N PRO A 2 -35.85 -12.57 -14.35
CA PRO A 2 -34.72 -12.95 -15.20
C PRO A 2 -34.27 -14.36 -14.83
N ASN A 3 -34.02 -15.19 -15.83
CA ASN A 3 -33.71 -16.59 -15.64
C ASN A 3 -32.26 -16.68 -15.13
N TRP A 4 -32.08 -17.06 -13.86
CA TRP A 4 -30.76 -17.13 -13.18
C TRP A 4 -29.69 -17.90 -13.95
N ARG A 5 -30.11 -18.84 -14.80
CA ARG A 5 -29.23 -19.59 -15.71
C ARG A 5 -28.55 -18.68 -16.73
N ASP A 6 -29.27 -17.71 -17.26
CA ASP A 6 -28.76 -16.79 -18.28
C ASP A 6 -27.78 -15.79 -17.65
N GLU A 7 -28.05 -15.33 -16.42
CA GLU A 7 -27.12 -14.50 -15.63
C GLU A 7 -25.84 -15.26 -15.26
N TYR A 8 -25.97 -16.53 -14.86
CA TYR A 8 -24.81 -17.37 -14.57
C TYR A 8 -23.94 -17.60 -15.82
N VAL A 9 -24.54 -17.94 -16.95
CA VAL A 9 -23.80 -18.10 -18.22
C VAL A 9 -23.16 -16.78 -18.67
N ALA A 10 -23.82 -15.64 -18.46
CA ALA A 10 -23.23 -14.33 -18.75
C ALA A 10 -22.01 -14.06 -17.87
N SER A 11 -22.07 -14.34 -16.56
CA SER A 11 -20.94 -14.15 -15.65
C SER A 11 -19.72 -15.01 -15.99
N ILE A 12 -19.92 -16.23 -16.49
CA ILE A 12 -18.82 -17.10 -16.93
C ILE A 12 -18.17 -16.54 -18.18
N LYS A 13 -18.96 -16.06 -19.15
CA LYS A 13 -18.41 -15.44 -20.37
C LYS A 13 -17.64 -14.16 -20.05
N GLU A 14 -18.15 -13.33 -19.15
CA GLU A 14 -17.45 -12.12 -18.70
C GLU A 14 -16.14 -12.45 -17.97
N ALA A 15 -16.12 -13.51 -17.15
CA ALA A 15 -14.89 -14.00 -16.52
C ALA A 15 -13.88 -14.58 -17.55
N ASP A 16 -14.35 -15.34 -18.54
CA ASP A 16 -13.51 -15.88 -19.63
C ASP A 16 -12.94 -14.76 -20.52
N GLU A 17 -13.70 -13.68 -20.75
CA GLU A 17 -13.23 -12.49 -21.47
C GLU A 17 -12.24 -11.65 -20.64
N ALA A 18 -12.42 -11.62 -19.32
CA ALA A 18 -11.54 -10.91 -18.41
C ALA A 18 -10.16 -11.60 -18.24
N ASP A 19 -10.09 -12.92 -18.47
CA ASP A 19 -8.86 -13.72 -18.33
C ASP A 19 -8.20 -14.03 -19.69
N PRO A 20 -7.31 -13.15 -20.21
CA PRO A 20 -6.64 -13.33 -21.51
C PRO A 20 -5.70 -14.55 -21.56
N VAL A 21 -5.39 -15.16 -20.41
CA VAL A 21 -4.59 -16.38 -20.32
C VAL A 21 -5.36 -17.58 -20.87
N ASN A 22 -6.67 -17.66 -20.66
CA ASN A 22 -7.47 -18.78 -21.12
C ASN A 22 -7.58 -18.78 -22.65
N THR A 23 -7.80 -17.61 -23.25
CA THR A 23 -7.84 -17.43 -24.70
C THR A 23 -6.49 -17.73 -25.35
N ALA A 24 -5.38 -17.28 -24.76
CA ALA A 24 -4.03 -17.57 -25.25
C ALA A 24 -3.71 -19.08 -25.22
N LEU A 25 -4.14 -19.81 -24.18
CA LEU A 25 -3.96 -21.26 -24.09
C LEU A 25 -4.78 -22.01 -25.15
N ILE A 26 -6.03 -21.60 -25.38
CA ILE A 26 -6.89 -22.21 -26.42
C ILE A 26 -6.28 -22.00 -27.81
N LEU A 27 -5.79 -20.78 -28.10
CA LEU A 27 -5.11 -20.49 -29.37
C LEU A 27 -3.82 -21.31 -29.50
N ALA A 28 -3.01 -21.40 -28.45
CA ALA A 28 -1.80 -22.22 -28.46
C ALA A 28 -2.11 -23.71 -28.73
N CYS A 29 -3.13 -24.26 -28.09
CA CYS A 29 -3.59 -25.63 -28.33
C CYS A 29 -4.07 -25.83 -29.77
N SER A 30 -4.81 -24.89 -30.34
CA SER A 30 -5.23 -24.93 -31.76
C SER A 30 -4.02 -24.92 -32.69
N THR A 31 -3.04 -24.03 -32.46
CA THR A 31 -1.84 -23.95 -33.30
C THR A 31 -0.98 -25.21 -33.22
N LEU A 32 -0.89 -25.83 -32.04
CA LEU A 32 -0.20 -27.11 -31.88
C LEU A 32 -0.90 -28.25 -32.62
N GLN A 33 -2.24 -28.27 -32.61
CA GLN A 33 -3.00 -29.26 -33.37
C GLN A 33 -2.77 -29.13 -34.88
N ASP A 34 -2.74 -27.90 -35.41
CA ASP A 34 -2.44 -27.65 -36.83
C ASP A 34 -1.01 -28.09 -37.20
N GLN A 35 -0.03 -27.81 -36.35
CA GLN A 35 1.35 -28.24 -36.54
C GLN A 35 1.48 -29.78 -36.51
N VAL A 36 0.79 -30.44 -35.58
CA VAL A 36 0.77 -31.91 -35.50
C VAL A 36 0.12 -32.52 -36.75
N ALA A 37 -0.98 -31.94 -37.25
CA ALA A 37 -1.62 -32.40 -38.47
C ALA A 37 -0.69 -32.26 -39.70
N ALA A 38 0.02 -31.14 -39.82
CA ALA A 38 1.01 -30.92 -40.88
C ALA A 38 2.17 -31.93 -40.82
N LEU A 39 2.74 -32.15 -39.63
CA LEU A 39 3.81 -33.13 -39.41
C LEU A 39 3.36 -34.57 -39.68
N GLN A 40 2.11 -34.91 -39.36
CA GLN A 40 1.53 -36.22 -39.68
C GLN A 40 1.36 -36.43 -41.19
N ALA A 41 0.93 -35.38 -41.92
CA ALA A 41 0.83 -35.43 -43.38
C ALA A 41 2.21 -35.60 -44.04
N GLU A 42 3.22 -34.87 -43.57
CA GLU A 42 4.60 -34.99 -44.05
C GLU A 42 5.19 -36.38 -43.77
N ASN A 43 4.98 -36.92 -42.56
CA ASN A 43 5.39 -38.29 -42.24
C ASN A 43 4.70 -39.35 -43.11
N ALA A 44 3.43 -39.16 -43.46
CA ALA A 44 2.71 -40.06 -44.36
C ALA A 44 3.32 -40.03 -45.78
N LEU A 45 3.71 -38.85 -46.28
CA LEU A 45 4.40 -38.69 -47.56
C LEU A 45 5.78 -39.36 -47.55
N LEU A 46 6.59 -39.11 -46.51
CA LEU A 46 7.91 -39.71 -46.37
C LEU A 46 7.85 -41.25 -46.30
N ARG A 47 6.88 -41.79 -45.57
CA ARG A 47 6.64 -43.24 -45.52
C ARG A 47 6.25 -43.83 -46.89
N SER A 48 5.47 -43.10 -47.67
CA SER A 48 5.11 -43.51 -49.04
C SER A 48 6.30 -43.52 -50.00
N THR A 49 7.27 -42.61 -49.82
CA THR A 49 8.51 -42.58 -50.61
C THR A 49 9.51 -43.65 -50.18
N THR A 50 9.60 -43.99 -48.88
CA THR A 50 10.48 -45.07 -48.40
C THR A 50 9.98 -46.48 -48.75
N ALA A 51 8.68 -46.64 -49.02
CA ALA A 51 8.10 -47.91 -49.45
C ALA A 51 8.33 -48.23 -50.95
N LYS A 52 9.04 -47.36 -51.69
CA LYS A 52 9.17 -47.43 -53.16
C LYS A 52 10.62 -47.48 -53.67
N VAL A 53 11.53 -48.15 -52.97
CA VAL A 53 12.89 -48.43 -53.45
C VAL A 53 12.97 -49.89 -53.94
N PRO A 54 13.28 -50.17 -55.22
CA PRO A 54 13.64 -51.50 -55.67
C PRO A 54 15.09 -51.80 -55.30
N GLU A 55 15.33 -52.99 -54.75
CA GLU A 55 16.66 -53.58 -54.58
C GLU A 55 17.29 -53.85 -55.95
N THR A 56 18.56 -53.49 -56.14
CA THR A 56 19.54 -54.29 -56.93
C THR A 56 20.95 -53.71 -56.84
N ASP A 57 21.88 -54.65 -56.82
CA ASP A 57 23.31 -54.58 -57.12
C ASP A 57 24.29 -53.98 -56.10
N ARG A 58 24.64 -54.87 -55.17
CA ARG A 58 26.01 -55.08 -54.70
C ARG A 58 26.97 -55.24 -55.90
N LEU A 59 27.86 -54.28 -56.08
CA LEU A 59 29.13 -54.52 -56.77
C LEU A 59 30.32 -54.16 -55.86
N ASP A 60 31.20 -55.14 -55.82
CA ASP A 60 32.47 -55.25 -55.15
C ASP A 60 33.45 -54.20 -55.72
N LEU A 61 33.97 -53.32 -54.86
CA LEU A 61 35.07 -52.41 -55.16
C LEU A 61 36.12 -52.57 -54.06
N SER A 62 36.86 -53.66 -54.17
CA SER A 62 38.18 -53.77 -53.58
C SER A 62 39.10 -52.76 -54.27
N ASN A 63 39.81 -51.97 -53.44
CA ASN A 63 40.94 -51.10 -53.76
C ASN A 63 40.63 -49.66 -54.26
N VAL A 64 40.46 -48.73 -53.30
CA VAL A 64 40.67 -47.28 -53.50
C VAL A 64 41.59 -46.78 -52.38
N PRO A 65 42.87 -46.47 -52.64
CA PRO A 65 43.76 -45.86 -51.65
C PRO A 65 43.49 -44.35 -51.41
N ASP A 66 42.54 -43.74 -52.12
CA ASP A 66 42.16 -42.32 -51.97
C ASP A 66 40.91 -42.06 -51.08
N ALA A 67 40.27 -43.10 -50.55
CA ALA A 67 39.11 -42.95 -49.66
C ALA A 67 39.50 -42.63 -48.20
N GLU A 68 40.79 -42.69 -47.85
CA GLU A 68 41.27 -42.47 -46.49
C GLU A 68 41.33 -40.98 -46.10
N THR A 69 41.65 -40.10 -47.05
CA THR A 69 41.71 -38.64 -46.84
C THR A 69 40.34 -38.00 -46.52
N PRO A 70 39.23 -38.26 -47.26
CA PRO A 70 37.92 -37.76 -46.88
C PRO A 70 37.41 -38.41 -45.59
N ARG A 71 37.74 -39.70 -45.34
CA ARG A 71 37.41 -40.37 -44.06
C ARG A 71 38.15 -39.76 -42.87
N ALA A 72 39.40 -39.32 -43.05
CA ALA A 72 40.17 -38.65 -42.02
C ALA A 72 39.60 -37.25 -41.71
N GLN A 73 39.22 -36.47 -42.73
CA GLN A 73 38.55 -35.17 -42.56
C GLN A 73 37.21 -35.32 -41.81
N LEU A 74 36.38 -36.28 -42.20
CA LEU A 74 35.11 -36.56 -41.50
C LEU A 74 35.32 -36.95 -40.03
N ARG A 75 36.40 -37.64 -39.68
CA ARG A 75 36.74 -37.95 -38.28
C ARG A 75 37.13 -36.69 -37.51
N VAL A 76 37.89 -35.79 -38.12
CA VAL A 76 38.25 -34.50 -37.50
C VAL A 76 36.98 -33.67 -37.27
N ASP A 77 36.14 -33.53 -38.30
CA ASP A 77 34.88 -32.79 -38.22
C ASP A 77 33.94 -33.38 -37.14
N LEU A 78 33.86 -34.70 -37.04
CA LEU A 78 33.11 -35.37 -35.97
C LEU A 78 33.67 -35.02 -34.59
N THR A 79 34.99 -35.07 -34.40
CA THR A 79 35.61 -34.72 -33.10
C THR A 79 35.45 -33.24 -32.76
N GLU A 80 35.47 -32.35 -33.75
CA GLU A 80 35.21 -30.94 -33.57
C GLU A 80 33.73 -30.69 -33.21
N ALA A 81 32.81 -31.37 -33.89
CA ALA A 81 31.39 -31.34 -33.58
C ALA A 81 31.12 -31.81 -32.15
N LEU A 82 31.68 -32.94 -31.72
CA LEU A 82 31.54 -33.46 -30.35
C LEU A 82 32.13 -32.50 -29.30
N ARG A 83 33.27 -31.85 -29.59
CA ARG A 83 33.86 -30.84 -28.71
C ARG A 83 32.96 -29.60 -28.59
N SER A 84 32.42 -29.14 -29.72
CA SER A 84 31.49 -28.00 -29.74
C SER A 84 30.20 -28.31 -28.98
N GLN A 85 29.67 -29.53 -29.14
CA GLN A 85 28.51 -30.03 -28.42
C GLN A 85 28.75 -30.04 -26.91
N GLY A 86 29.88 -30.56 -26.45
CA GLY A 86 30.24 -30.55 -25.02
C GLY A 86 30.32 -29.12 -24.46
N LYS A 87 30.90 -28.18 -25.20
CA LYS A 87 30.98 -26.76 -24.80
C LYS A 87 29.59 -26.11 -24.74
N LEU A 88 28.71 -26.38 -25.70
CA LEU A 88 27.35 -25.87 -25.71
C LEU A 88 26.52 -26.47 -24.58
N GLN A 89 26.68 -27.76 -24.31
CA GLN A 89 25.98 -28.44 -23.21
C GLN A 89 26.40 -27.88 -21.85
N LEU A 90 27.69 -27.57 -21.66
CA LEU A 90 28.15 -26.89 -20.44
C LEU A 90 27.55 -25.51 -20.30
N ARG A 91 27.54 -24.69 -21.37
CA ARG A 91 26.94 -23.36 -21.36
C ARG A 91 25.43 -23.39 -21.10
N LEU A 92 24.74 -24.39 -21.63
CA LEU A 92 23.32 -24.59 -21.43
C LEU A 92 23.05 -24.91 -19.95
N LYS A 93 23.82 -25.81 -19.34
CA LYS A 93 23.71 -26.12 -17.90
C LYS A 93 23.97 -24.90 -17.02
N THR A 94 25.02 -24.12 -17.30
CA THR A 94 25.31 -22.91 -16.51
C THR A 94 24.20 -21.87 -16.66
N ALA A 95 23.65 -21.70 -17.86
CA ALA A 95 22.54 -20.78 -18.07
C ALA A 95 21.26 -21.25 -17.38
N GLU A 96 20.99 -22.56 -17.35
CA GLU A 96 19.86 -23.14 -16.62
C GLU A 96 19.98 -22.91 -15.11
N GLU A 97 21.16 -23.16 -14.52
CA GLU A 97 21.45 -22.91 -13.11
C GLU A 97 21.30 -21.42 -12.74
N GLU A 98 21.82 -20.52 -13.57
CA GLU A 98 21.66 -19.08 -13.40
C GLU A 98 20.18 -18.67 -13.45
N LEU A 99 19.41 -19.23 -14.38
CA LEU A 99 17.99 -18.94 -14.53
C LEU A 99 17.19 -19.43 -13.31
N GLU A 100 17.48 -20.62 -12.80
CA GLU A 100 16.88 -21.13 -11.56
C GLU A 100 17.21 -20.23 -10.36
N SER A 101 18.47 -19.78 -10.24
CA SER A 101 18.90 -18.87 -9.17
C SER A 101 18.17 -17.52 -9.24
N LEU A 102 18.03 -16.94 -10.43
CA LEU A 102 17.30 -15.70 -10.65
C LEU A 102 15.81 -15.86 -10.38
N ARG A 103 15.20 -17.00 -10.74
CA ARG A 103 13.80 -17.30 -10.40
C ARG A 103 13.59 -17.40 -8.89
N LEU A 104 14.52 -18.01 -8.17
CA LEU A 104 14.47 -18.10 -6.70
C LEU A 104 14.60 -16.71 -6.06
N SER A 105 15.57 -15.89 -6.51
CA SER A 105 15.73 -14.51 -6.03
C SER A 105 14.50 -13.67 -6.32
N ASN A 106 13.96 -13.72 -7.54
CA ASN A 106 12.77 -12.95 -7.90
C ASN A 106 11.55 -13.35 -7.05
N ARG A 107 11.41 -14.64 -6.70
CA ARG A 107 10.36 -15.09 -5.77
C ARG A 107 10.55 -14.52 -4.37
N THR A 108 11.78 -14.46 -3.85
CA THR A 108 12.05 -13.87 -2.54
C THR A 108 11.82 -12.36 -2.56
N ASP A 109 12.31 -11.68 -3.59
CA ASP A 109 12.16 -10.23 -3.75
C ASP A 109 10.69 -9.84 -3.93
N SER A 110 9.92 -10.62 -4.70
CA SER A 110 8.48 -10.44 -4.82
C SER A 110 7.76 -10.58 -3.48
N ARG A 111 8.22 -11.47 -2.59
CA ARG A 111 7.65 -11.61 -1.24
C ARG A 111 8.03 -10.42 -0.36
N THR A 112 9.28 -9.99 -0.37
CA THR A 112 9.73 -8.82 0.42
C THR A 112 9.05 -7.54 -0.04
N ILE A 113 8.87 -7.34 -1.34
CA ILE A 113 8.11 -6.21 -1.88
C ILE A 113 6.68 -6.22 -1.35
N ARG A 114 6.01 -7.39 -1.32
CA ARG A 114 4.64 -7.50 -0.79
C ARG A 114 4.59 -7.18 0.71
N THR A 115 5.53 -7.69 1.51
CA THR A 115 5.56 -7.42 2.96
C THR A 115 5.82 -5.94 3.22
N LEU A 116 6.82 -5.35 2.56
CA LEU A 116 7.15 -3.93 2.69
C LEU A 116 5.99 -3.04 2.21
N THR A 117 5.28 -3.43 1.16
CA THR A 117 4.10 -2.69 0.67
C THR A 117 2.97 -2.71 1.71
N ASN A 118 2.73 -3.85 2.35
CA ASN A 118 1.74 -3.99 3.41
C ASN A 118 2.12 -3.16 4.65
N GLU A 119 3.38 -3.22 5.08
CA GLU A 119 3.89 -2.42 6.20
C GLU A 119 3.78 -0.92 5.91
N ARG A 120 4.17 -0.49 4.71
CA ARG A 120 4.04 0.89 4.25
C ARG A 120 2.59 1.36 4.30
N ASN A 121 1.65 0.55 3.83
CA ASN A 121 0.22 0.90 3.89
C ASN A 121 -0.31 0.95 5.33
N ALA A 122 0.11 0.02 6.20
CA ALA A 122 -0.26 0.04 7.61
C ALA A 122 0.30 1.28 8.33
N LEU A 123 1.54 1.67 8.03
CA LEU A 123 2.15 2.88 8.58
C LEU A 123 1.45 4.15 8.08
N LEU A 124 1.09 4.22 6.79
CA LEU A 124 0.34 5.36 6.25
C LEU A 124 -1.01 5.58 6.97
N ILE A 125 -1.74 4.49 7.25
CA ILE A 125 -3.00 4.58 8.01
C ILE A 125 -2.72 5.10 9.43
N LYS A 126 -1.70 4.54 10.11
CA LYS A 126 -1.34 4.99 11.47
C LYS A 126 -0.97 6.47 11.51
N VAL A 127 -0.21 6.97 10.52
CA VAL A 127 0.16 8.40 10.44
C VAL A 127 -1.08 9.25 10.29
N ARG A 128 -1.98 8.90 9.36
CA ARG A 128 -3.25 9.63 9.19
C ARG A 128 -4.07 9.66 10.48
N ASP A 129 -4.20 8.54 11.17
CA ASP A 129 -4.96 8.47 12.43
C ASP A 129 -4.31 9.33 13.52
N ARG A 130 -2.96 9.43 13.56
CA ARG A 130 -2.26 10.35 14.47
C ARG A 130 -2.45 11.81 14.08
N ASP A 131 -2.47 12.14 12.79
CA ASP A 131 -2.72 13.50 12.31
C ASP A 131 -4.14 13.96 12.67
N GLU A 132 -5.13 13.08 12.53
CA GLU A 132 -6.51 13.32 12.95
C GLU A 132 -6.61 13.54 14.46
N GLU A 133 -5.92 12.72 15.26
CA GLU A 133 -5.86 12.86 16.72
C GLU A 133 -5.19 14.18 17.14
N LEU A 134 -4.07 14.55 16.51
CA LEU A 134 -3.39 15.82 16.75
C LEU A 134 -4.27 17.01 16.39
N ARG A 135 -5.00 16.93 15.28
CA ARG A 135 -5.94 17.97 14.87
C ARG A 135 -7.08 18.14 15.87
N GLY A 136 -7.63 17.02 16.36
CA GLY A 136 -8.65 17.03 17.41
C GLY A 136 -8.14 17.62 18.73
N LYS A 137 -6.93 17.23 19.17
CA LYS A 137 -6.28 17.80 20.36
C LYS A 137 -6.00 19.30 20.20
N SER A 138 -5.55 19.73 19.03
CA SER A 138 -5.29 21.15 18.75
C SER A 138 -6.58 21.97 18.86
N LYS A 139 -7.69 21.46 18.33
CA LYS A 139 -9.00 22.11 18.44
C LYS A 139 -9.47 22.17 19.90
N LEU A 140 -9.33 21.08 20.66
CA LEU A 140 -9.69 21.08 22.08
C LEU A 140 -8.88 22.11 22.89
N VAL A 141 -7.61 22.28 22.56
CA VAL A 141 -6.77 23.29 23.20
C VAL A 141 -7.26 24.70 22.88
N GLU A 142 -7.64 24.96 21.62
CA GLU A 142 -8.25 26.24 21.20
C GLU A 142 -9.55 26.50 21.98
N ASP A 143 -10.47 25.53 22.02
CA ASP A 143 -11.73 25.64 22.75
C ASP A 143 -11.50 25.95 24.24
N VAL A 144 -10.56 25.27 24.90
CA VAL A 144 -10.21 25.52 26.32
C VAL A 144 -9.57 26.89 26.51
N GLN A 145 -8.77 27.36 25.56
CA GLN A 145 -8.18 28.71 25.62
C GLN A 145 -9.26 29.78 25.51
N ASP A 146 -10.23 29.62 24.61
CA ASP A 146 -11.36 30.52 24.47
C ASP A 146 -12.21 30.57 25.75
N GLU A 147 -12.49 29.40 26.34
CA GLU A 147 -13.19 29.32 27.63
C GLU A 147 -12.41 29.99 28.76
N LEU A 148 -11.09 29.79 28.82
CA LEU A 148 -10.24 30.43 29.83
C LEU A 148 -10.23 31.96 29.69
N ILE A 149 -10.18 32.46 28.46
CA ILE A 149 -10.28 33.91 28.17
C ILE A 149 -11.65 34.43 28.61
N ALA A 150 -12.73 33.73 28.26
CA ALA A 150 -14.09 34.12 28.64
C ALA A 150 -14.27 34.16 30.16
N LEU A 151 -13.78 33.15 30.89
CA LEU A 151 -13.83 33.09 32.34
C LEU A 151 -12.99 34.21 32.99
N ASN A 152 -11.80 34.50 32.46
CA ASN A 152 -10.97 35.59 32.96
C ASN A 152 -11.66 36.95 32.78
N LEU A 153 -12.30 37.18 31.64
CA LEU A 153 -13.09 38.39 31.41
C LEU A 153 -14.26 38.51 32.40
N GLN A 154 -15.01 37.42 32.61
CA GLN A 154 -16.11 37.40 33.59
C GLN A 154 -15.61 37.67 35.01
N LEU A 155 -14.47 37.07 35.40
CA LEU A 155 -13.84 37.31 36.69
C LEU A 155 -13.47 38.79 36.85
N ASN A 156 -12.82 39.39 35.87
CA ASN A 156 -12.41 40.79 35.93
C ASN A 156 -13.62 41.73 36.07
N ILE A 157 -14.71 41.46 35.34
CA ILE A 157 -15.96 42.22 35.48
C ILE A 157 -16.56 42.05 36.88
N ALA A 158 -16.58 40.82 37.40
CA ALA A 158 -17.10 40.55 38.74
C ALA A 158 -16.27 41.24 39.84
N GLU A 159 -14.95 41.25 39.71
CA GLU A 159 -14.05 41.98 40.60
C GLU A 159 -14.29 43.49 40.55
N GLN A 160 -14.43 44.06 39.35
CA GLN A 160 -14.74 45.48 39.17
C GLN A 160 -16.09 45.86 39.80
N GLN A 161 -17.12 45.02 39.62
CA GLN A 161 -18.43 45.23 40.25
C GLN A 161 -18.36 45.14 41.77
N ARG A 162 -17.62 44.16 42.29
CA ARG A 162 -17.39 44.01 43.74
C ARG A 162 -16.73 45.26 44.30
N ASP A 163 -15.69 45.76 43.66
CA ASP A 163 -14.94 46.93 44.13
C ASP A 163 -15.79 48.19 44.07
N LYS A 164 -16.58 48.38 43.00
CA LYS A 164 -17.56 49.46 42.90
C LYS A 164 -18.61 49.42 44.02
N ILE A 165 -19.22 48.26 44.27
CA ILE A 165 -20.21 48.09 45.34
C ILE A 165 -19.55 48.36 46.71
N ARG A 166 -18.31 47.92 46.90
CA ARG A 166 -17.56 48.15 48.14
C ARG A 166 -17.30 49.64 48.37
N GLU A 167 -16.94 50.39 47.34
CA GLU A 167 -16.76 51.83 47.41
C GLU A 167 -18.08 52.56 47.70
N GLU A 168 -19.17 52.20 46.99
CA GLU A 168 -20.50 52.77 47.21
C GLU A 168 -20.99 52.49 48.64
N ASN A 169 -20.82 51.26 49.14
CA ASN A 169 -21.19 50.90 50.50
C ASN A 169 -20.39 51.70 51.54
N LYS A 170 -19.08 51.84 51.34
CA LYS A 170 -18.23 52.67 52.21
C LYS A 170 -18.73 54.12 52.25
N GLN A 171 -19.02 54.72 51.10
CA GLN A 171 -19.54 56.09 51.04
C GLN A 171 -20.89 56.23 51.74
N LEU A 172 -21.78 55.25 51.62
CA LEU A 172 -23.07 55.24 52.31
C LEU A 172 -22.89 55.14 53.83
N VAL A 173 -22.01 54.24 54.30
CA VAL A 173 -21.70 54.08 55.72
C VAL A 173 -21.04 55.34 56.27
N ASP A 174 -20.09 55.94 55.56
CA ASP A 174 -19.43 57.19 55.96
C ASP A 174 -20.44 58.35 56.09
N ARG A 175 -21.33 58.51 55.10
CA ARG A 175 -22.40 59.52 55.15
C ARG A 175 -23.38 59.26 56.30
N TRP A 176 -23.71 58.00 56.55
CA TRP A 176 -24.61 57.63 57.64
C TRP A 176 -23.96 57.88 59.00
N MET A 177 -22.70 57.48 59.20
CA MET A 177 -21.93 57.77 60.41
C MET A 177 -21.81 59.27 60.66
N GLN A 178 -21.58 60.09 59.63
CA GLN A 178 -21.55 61.54 59.76
C GLN A 178 -22.88 62.10 60.25
N ARG A 179 -24.00 61.64 59.67
CA ARG A 179 -25.36 62.07 60.09
C ARG A 179 -25.67 61.63 61.52
N MET A 180 -25.39 60.39 61.86
CA MET A 180 -25.63 59.86 63.21
C MET A 180 -24.74 60.54 64.26
N GLY A 181 -23.50 60.89 63.91
CA GLY A 181 -22.60 61.65 64.77
C GLY A 181 -23.15 63.04 65.07
N GLN A 182 -23.63 63.76 64.05
CA GLN A 182 -24.30 65.05 64.23
C GLN A 182 -25.55 64.94 65.10
N GLU A 183 -26.36 63.89 64.91
CA GLU A 183 -27.57 63.67 65.71
C GLU A 183 -27.23 63.35 67.17
N ALA A 184 -26.20 62.54 67.42
CA ALA A 184 -25.71 62.24 68.76
C ALA A 184 -25.12 63.48 69.46
N GLU A 185 -24.33 64.29 68.75
CA GLU A 185 -23.81 65.58 69.25
C GLU A 185 -24.95 66.54 69.59
N ALA A 186 -25.95 66.67 68.71
CA ALA A 186 -27.12 67.51 68.95
C ALA A 186 -27.92 67.04 70.18
N MET A 187 -28.09 65.73 70.34
CA MET A 187 -28.76 65.14 71.51
C MET A 187 -27.95 65.36 72.80
N ASN A 188 -26.61 65.24 72.75
CA ASN A 188 -25.74 65.53 73.89
C ASN A 188 -25.83 67.00 74.32
N ILE A 189 -25.77 67.95 73.38
CA ILE A 189 -25.95 69.38 73.65
C ILE A 189 -27.34 69.67 74.24
N ALA A 190 -28.39 69.00 73.73
CA ALA A 190 -29.73 69.13 74.29
C ALA A 190 -29.86 68.59 75.73
N ASN A 191 -29.02 67.63 76.12
CA ASN A 191 -29.00 67.03 77.47
C ASN A 191 -28.04 67.72 78.45
N GLU A 192 -26.99 68.41 77.99
CA GLU A 192 -26.03 69.17 78.82
C GLU A 192 -26.67 70.12 79.86
N PRO A 193 -27.75 70.90 79.58
CA PRO A 193 -28.34 71.78 80.57
C PRO A 193 -29.03 71.06 81.75
N TYR A 194 -29.31 69.75 81.63
CA TYR A 194 -29.86 68.94 82.72
C TYR A 194 -28.77 68.39 83.66
N PHE A 195 -27.57 68.10 83.15
CA PHE A 195 -26.45 67.62 83.97
C PHE A 195 -25.73 68.74 84.74
N ALA A 196 -25.73 69.97 84.22
CA ALA A 196 -25.17 71.14 84.93
C ALA A 196 -26.03 71.61 86.12
N ARG A 197 -27.27 71.13 86.27
CA ARG A 197 -28.16 71.43 87.42
C ARG A 197 -28.12 70.36 88.52
N SER A 198 -27.41 69.25 88.33
CA SER A 198 -27.38 68.11 89.26
C SER A 198 -26.00 67.88 89.93
N SER A 199 -25.14 68.90 89.98
CA SER A 199 -23.96 68.99 90.85
C SER A 199 -24.03 70.27 91.67
#